data_AF-A0A1J5A4G5-F1
#
_entry.id   AF-A0A1J5A4G5-F1
#
_cell.length_a   1.000
_cell.length_b   1.000
_cell.length_c   1.000
_cell.angle_alpha   90.00
_cell.angle_beta   90.00
_cell.angle_gamma   90.00
#
_symmetry.space_group_name_H-M   'P 1'
#
loop_
_entity.id
_entity.type
_entity.pdbx_description
1 polymer ?
#
loop_
_entity_poly.entity_id
_entity_poly.type
_entity_poly.pdbx_seq_one_letter_code
_entity_poly.pdbx_strand_id
1 'polypeptide(L)'
;MSMAYTYSPGQRLAWLVERLARLDRPYLITGPQATYQYHRWLTPLEGLVTLQIYAEEVTVWRQAAGDGCAVFETAPTTAQVGALQNAIVLDPTLVSGRYRRRQMLDGLAFVAPEDLCLDLVERARGETSPAEVAAILIARRAALDWPVLLAQAGQRGLARRLGVLIEATSMELGADLAPAWFVRRLHRLAEGELSGDQDYPVVRRRAPIETYPTLAKRWGVRLRLPHHVIGKVVLDLSAHSGPVLQSAEPCVSGIK
;
A
#
# COMPACT_ATOMS: atom_id res chain seq x y z
N MET A 1 -29.82 -25.16 5.90
CA MET A 1 -28.71 -25.34 4.94
C MET A 1 -28.05 -23.98 4.73
N SER A 2 -26.90 -23.74 5.36
CA SER A 2 -26.14 -22.51 5.18
C SER A 2 -25.29 -22.68 3.92
N MET A 3 -25.59 -21.94 2.85
CA MET A 3 -24.69 -21.85 1.70
C MET A 3 -23.44 -21.12 2.16
N ALA A 4 -22.32 -21.83 2.24
CA ALA A 4 -21.01 -21.22 2.31
C ALA A 4 -20.77 -20.45 1.01
N TYR A 5 -21.08 -19.14 1.02
CA TYR A 5 -20.70 -18.25 -0.07
C TYR A 5 -19.18 -18.28 -0.16
N THR A 6 -18.67 -18.91 -1.21
CA THR A 6 -17.25 -19.01 -1.49
C THR A 6 -16.75 -17.59 -1.75
N TYR A 7 -15.92 -17.09 -0.84
CA TYR A 7 -15.34 -15.75 -0.89
C TYR A 7 -14.64 -15.49 -2.22
N SER A 8 -15.12 -14.50 -2.98
CA SER A 8 -14.46 -13.99 -4.17
C SER A 8 -14.38 -12.47 -4.07
N PRO A 9 -13.19 -11.89 -3.83
CA PRO A 9 -12.96 -10.44 -3.95
C PRO A 9 -13.48 -9.88 -5.29
N GLY A 10 -13.45 -10.71 -6.35
CA GLY A 10 -13.92 -10.36 -7.69
C GLY A 10 -15.42 -10.09 -7.78
N GLN A 11 -16.27 -10.78 -7.01
CA GLN A 11 -17.72 -10.58 -7.06
C GLN A 11 -18.17 -9.20 -6.57
N ARG A 12 -17.41 -8.56 -5.67
CA ARG A 12 -17.77 -7.22 -5.12
C ARG A 12 -17.22 -6.07 -5.93
N LEU A 13 -16.00 -6.22 -6.45
CA LEU A 13 -15.53 -5.29 -7.47
C LEU A 13 -16.49 -5.32 -8.67
N ALA A 14 -17.10 -6.46 -9.01
CA ALA A 14 -18.14 -6.50 -10.05
C ALA A 14 -19.38 -5.64 -9.72
N TRP A 15 -19.93 -5.70 -8.50
CA TRP A 15 -21.03 -4.81 -8.08
C TRP A 15 -20.63 -3.33 -8.18
N LEU A 16 -19.42 -3.02 -7.70
CA LEU A 16 -18.88 -1.68 -7.76
C LEU A 16 -18.69 -1.24 -9.22
N VAL A 17 -18.11 -2.08 -10.08
CA VAL A 17 -17.97 -1.83 -11.53
C VAL A 17 -19.31 -1.51 -12.15
N GLU A 18 -20.35 -2.29 -11.89
CA GLU A 18 -21.67 -2.04 -12.47
C GLU A 18 -22.21 -0.64 -12.11
N ARG A 19 -22.00 -0.21 -10.87
CA ARG A 19 -22.44 1.10 -10.37
C ARG A 19 -21.53 2.23 -10.85
N LEU A 20 -20.21 2.05 -10.79
CA LEU A 20 -19.21 3.04 -11.18
C LEU A 20 -19.14 3.24 -12.68
N ALA A 21 -19.34 2.20 -13.49
CA ALA A 21 -19.32 2.30 -14.95
C ALA A 21 -20.42 3.23 -15.50
N ARG A 22 -21.48 3.48 -14.73
CA ARG A 22 -22.54 4.43 -15.09
C ARG A 22 -22.16 5.88 -14.79
N LEU A 23 -21.16 6.10 -13.95
CA LEU A 23 -20.66 7.41 -13.58
C LEU A 23 -19.40 7.67 -14.38
N ASP A 24 -19.54 8.39 -15.49
CA ASP A 24 -18.40 8.92 -16.26
C ASP A 24 -17.72 10.05 -15.46
N ARG A 25 -17.20 9.72 -14.28
CA ARG A 25 -16.70 10.63 -13.25
C ARG A 25 -15.38 10.11 -12.68
N PRO A 26 -14.37 10.98 -12.48
CA PRO A 26 -13.09 10.57 -11.92
C PRO A 26 -13.19 10.05 -10.48
N TYR A 27 -12.58 8.88 -10.23
CA TYR A 27 -12.38 8.34 -8.88
C TYR A 27 -11.08 7.53 -8.82
N LEU A 28 -10.61 7.23 -7.62
CA LEU A 28 -9.59 6.20 -7.37
C LEU A 28 -10.01 5.30 -6.22
N ILE A 29 -9.95 3.98 -6.43
CA ILE A 29 -10.00 3.02 -5.32
C ILE A 29 -8.70 3.11 -4.54
N THR A 30 -8.80 3.27 -3.22
CA THR A 30 -7.68 3.42 -2.29
C THR A 30 -7.84 2.53 -1.05
N GLY A 31 -6.92 2.65 -0.10
CA GLY A 31 -6.97 1.96 1.20
C GLY A 31 -6.81 0.44 1.08
N PRO A 32 -7.35 -0.34 2.03
CA PRO A 32 -7.12 -1.79 2.12
C PRO A 32 -7.52 -2.59 0.87
N GLN A 33 -8.49 -2.13 0.09
CA GLN A 33 -8.88 -2.79 -1.15
C GLN A 33 -7.83 -2.60 -2.24
N ALA A 34 -7.29 -1.39 -2.38
CA ALA A 34 -6.23 -1.10 -3.33
C ALA A 34 -4.92 -1.80 -2.94
N THR A 35 -4.58 -1.84 -1.65
CA THR A 35 -3.37 -2.52 -1.17
C THR A 35 -3.44 -4.00 -1.52
N TYR A 36 -4.55 -4.66 -1.17
CA TYR A 36 -4.76 -6.07 -1.46
C TYR A 36 -4.69 -6.39 -2.95
N GLN A 37 -5.19 -5.51 -3.82
CA GLN A 37 -5.09 -5.69 -5.27
C GLN A 37 -3.63 -5.79 -5.74
N TYR A 38 -2.70 -5.12 -5.08
CA TYR A 38 -1.27 -5.16 -5.43
C TYR A 38 -0.48 -6.29 -4.78
N HIS A 39 -0.75 -6.61 -3.51
CA HIS A 39 0.08 -7.55 -2.75
C HIS A 39 -0.57 -8.90 -2.42
N ARG A 40 -1.90 -9.04 -2.51
CA ARG A 40 -2.66 -10.29 -2.29
C ARG A 40 -2.37 -11.02 -0.97
N TRP A 41 -1.92 -10.30 0.05
CA TRP A 41 -1.43 -10.86 1.32
C TRP A 41 -2.45 -10.69 2.45
N LEU A 42 -2.68 -9.45 2.88
CA LEU A 42 -3.67 -9.12 3.91
C LEU A 42 -5.04 -8.85 3.29
N THR A 43 -6.00 -9.72 3.56
CA THR A 43 -7.37 -9.59 3.08
C THR A 43 -8.09 -8.41 3.77
N PRO A 44 -8.70 -7.49 3.02
CA PRO A 44 -9.38 -6.32 3.59
C PRO A 44 -10.76 -6.67 4.16
N LEU A 45 -11.34 -5.77 4.95
CA LEU A 45 -12.70 -5.91 5.45
C LEU A 45 -13.70 -6.07 4.30
N GLU A 46 -14.59 -7.02 4.49
CA GLU A 46 -15.65 -7.34 3.57
C GLU A 46 -16.66 -6.19 3.46
N GLY A 47 -17.02 -5.84 2.23
CA GLY A 47 -18.10 -4.89 1.95
C GLY A 47 -17.72 -3.42 2.09
N LEU A 48 -16.48 -3.09 2.44
CA LEU A 48 -16.00 -1.70 2.52
C LEU A 48 -15.03 -1.38 1.39
N VAL A 49 -15.34 -0.34 0.62
CA VAL A 49 -14.44 0.24 -0.40
C VAL A 49 -14.21 1.71 -0.07
N THR A 50 -12.98 2.19 -0.22
CA THR A 50 -12.66 3.61 -0.12
C THR A 50 -12.41 4.19 -1.50
N LEU A 51 -13.12 5.26 -1.84
CA LEU A 51 -12.98 6.01 -3.09
C LEU A 51 -12.41 7.39 -2.79
N GLN A 52 -11.29 7.73 -3.42
CA GLN A 52 -10.85 9.11 -3.54
C GLN A 52 -11.57 9.77 -4.69
N ILE A 53 -12.23 10.88 -4.40
CA ILE A 53 -13.03 11.66 -5.36
C ILE A 53 -12.69 13.15 -5.23
N TYR A 54 -13.06 13.94 -6.22
CA TYR A 54 -12.96 15.39 -6.10
C TYR A 54 -13.96 15.91 -5.06
N ALA A 55 -13.57 16.94 -4.31
CA ALA A 55 -14.36 17.44 -3.18
C ALA A 55 -15.73 17.96 -3.62
N GLU A 56 -15.80 18.59 -4.80
CA GLU A 56 -17.03 19.09 -5.40
C GLU A 56 -18.00 17.97 -5.84
N GLU A 57 -17.55 16.72 -5.94
CA GLU A 57 -18.36 15.61 -6.43
C GLU A 57 -19.00 14.77 -5.32
N VAL A 58 -18.73 15.04 -4.03
CA VAL A 58 -19.20 14.22 -2.89
C VAL A 58 -20.72 13.97 -2.95
N THR A 59 -21.51 15.01 -3.25
CA THR A 59 -22.97 14.88 -3.33
C THR A 59 -23.41 13.96 -4.49
N VAL A 60 -22.76 14.06 -5.65
CA VAL A 60 -23.05 13.22 -6.81
C VAL A 60 -22.74 11.76 -6.50
N TRP A 61 -21.57 11.51 -5.89
CA TRP A 61 -21.14 10.19 -5.49
C TRP A 61 -22.06 9.56 -4.43
N ARG A 62 -22.53 10.36 -3.46
CA ARG A 62 -23.50 9.91 -2.44
C ARG A 62 -24.83 9.48 -3.09
N GLN A 63 -25.34 10.27 -4.03
CA GLN A 63 -26.58 9.94 -4.74
C GLN A 63 -26.42 8.69 -5.59
N ALA A 64 -25.28 8.52 -6.26
CA ALA A 64 -25.04 7.41 -7.15
C ALA A 64 -24.81 6.07 -6.44
N ALA A 65 -24.34 6.09 -5.19
CA ALA A 65 -24.24 4.89 -4.36
C ALA A 65 -25.62 4.21 -4.19
N GLY A 66 -26.71 4.99 -4.17
CA GLY A 66 -28.10 4.53 -4.20
C GLY A 66 -28.51 3.58 -3.06
N ASP A 67 -29.67 2.95 -3.22
CA ASP A 67 -30.21 2.05 -2.20
C ASP A 67 -29.35 0.79 -2.02
N GLY A 68 -29.24 0.35 -0.76
CA GLY A 68 -28.48 -0.84 -0.37
C GLY A 68 -26.98 -0.63 -0.18
N CYS A 69 -26.49 0.60 -0.27
CA CYS A 69 -25.10 0.97 0.02
C CYS A 69 -25.03 2.07 1.09
N ALA A 70 -24.30 1.81 2.18
CA ALA A 70 -24.00 2.84 3.15
C ALA A 70 -22.85 3.73 2.63
N VAL A 71 -22.98 5.04 2.79
CA VAL A 71 -21.94 6.00 2.38
C VAL A 71 -21.41 6.71 3.62
N PHE A 72 -20.09 6.74 3.75
CA PHE A 72 -19.38 7.40 4.84
C PHE A 72 -18.40 8.43 4.27
N GLU A 73 -18.16 9.51 5.01
CA GLU A 73 -17.07 10.49 4.72
C GLU A 73 -15.89 10.34 5.68
N THR A 74 -16.05 9.49 6.69
CA THR A 74 -15.02 9.13 7.65
C THR A 74 -14.91 7.62 7.72
N ALA A 75 -13.74 7.10 8.08
CA ALA A 75 -13.53 5.66 8.20
C ALA A 75 -14.48 5.08 9.26
N PRO A 76 -15.40 4.17 8.88
CA PRO A 76 -16.30 3.55 9.83
C PRO A 76 -15.55 2.55 10.72
N THR A 77 -16.11 2.30 11.90
CA THR A 77 -15.64 1.23 12.78
C THR A 77 -15.99 -0.14 12.22
N THR A 78 -15.25 -1.18 12.60
CA THR A 78 -15.54 -2.56 12.21
C THR A 78 -16.97 -2.99 12.58
N ALA A 79 -17.49 -2.53 13.72
CA ALA A 79 -18.85 -2.82 14.15
C ALA A 79 -19.91 -2.21 13.22
N GLN A 80 -19.67 -0.99 12.74
CA GLN A 80 -20.56 -0.33 11.77
C GLN A 80 -20.57 -1.04 10.42
N VAL A 81 -19.42 -1.55 9.97
CA VAL A 81 -19.29 -2.25 8.68
C VAL A 81 -19.83 -3.68 8.75
N GLY A 82 -19.66 -4.38 9.88
CA GLY A 82 -20.01 -5.80 10.01
C GLY A 82 -21.50 -6.12 9.81
N ALA A 83 -22.39 -5.12 9.93
CA ALA A 83 -23.82 -5.27 9.67
C ALA A 83 -24.23 -4.92 8.23
N LEU A 84 -23.29 -4.42 7.41
CA LEU A 84 -23.57 -3.89 6.08
C LEU A 84 -23.13 -4.86 4.99
N GLN A 85 -23.94 -4.97 3.94
CA GLN A 85 -23.56 -5.74 2.75
C GLN A 85 -22.55 -4.95 1.90
N ASN A 86 -22.83 -3.66 1.71
CA ASN A 86 -22.01 -2.75 0.89
C ASN A 86 -21.88 -1.39 1.58
N ALA A 87 -20.65 -0.88 1.62
CA ALA A 87 -20.27 0.38 2.22
C ALA A 87 -19.18 1.05 1.37
N ILE A 88 -19.33 2.36 1.16
CA ILE A 88 -18.34 3.21 0.50
C ILE A 88 -17.89 4.28 1.47
N VAL A 89 -16.57 4.48 1.58
CA VAL A 89 -15.99 5.67 2.19
C VAL A 89 -15.57 6.62 1.08
N LEU A 90 -16.13 7.82 1.06
CA LEU A 90 -15.74 8.90 0.17
C LEU A 90 -14.64 9.73 0.83
N ASP A 91 -13.47 9.75 0.21
CA ASP A 91 -12.30 10.57 0.61
C ASP A 91 -12.18 11.74 -0.38
N PRO A 92 -12.63 12.96 -0.02
CA PRO A 92 -12.68 14.12 -0.92
C PRO A 92 -11.30 14.79 -1.10
N THR A 93 -10.26 13.98 -1.34
CA THR A 93 -8.86 14.42 -1.45
C THR A 93 -8.24 14.12 -2.80
N LEU A 94 -9.04 13.73 -3.81
CA LEU A 94 -8.51 13.50 -5.16
C LEU A 94 -7.98 14.79 -5.75
N VAL A 95 -6.77 14.70 -6.32
CA VAL A 95 -6.14 15.78 -7.08
C VAL A 95 -5.75 15.28 -8.46
N SER A 96 -5.79 16.14 -9.47
CA SER A 96 -5.64 15.73 -10.87
C SER A 96 -4.29 15.07 -11.17
N GLY A 97 -3.21 15.53 -10.52
CA GLY A 97 -1.89 14.91 -10.67
C GLY A 97 -1.87 13.44 -10.22
N ARG A 98 -2.59 13.12 -9.14
CA ARG A 98 -2.74 11.76 -8.63
C ARG A 98 -3.64 10.91 -9.52
N TYR A 99 -4.75 11.46 -10.00
CA TYR A 99 -5.64 10.77 -10.96
C TYR A 99 -4.94 10.42 -12.29
N ARG A 100 -4.04 11.28 -12.77
CA ARG A 100 -3.25 11.01 -13.99
C ARG A 100 -2.30 9.82 -13.84
N ARG A 101 -1.83 9.53 -12.62
CA ARG A 101 -0.95 8.40 -12.31
C ARG A 101 -1.71 7.12 -11.93
N ARG A 102 -3.04 7.13 -12.01
CA ARG A 102 -3.86 5.97 -11.65
C ARG A 102 -3.42 4.71 -12.38
N GLN A 103 -3.66 3.57 -11.76
CA GLN A 103 -3.53 2.29 -12.42
C GLN A 103 -4.93 1.77 -12.80
N MET A 104 -5.12 1.41 -14.06
CA MET A 104 -6.35 0.77 -14.52
C MET A 104 -6.19 -0.75 -14.38
N LEU A 105 -7.07 -1.39 -13.60
CA LEU A 105 -7.11 -2.84 -13.41
C LEU A 105 -8.54 -3.30 -13.58
N ASP A 106 -8.78 -4.19 -14.53
CA ASP A 106 -10.13 -4.74 -14.82
C ASP A 106 -11.20 -3.65 -15.02
N GLY A 107 -10.82 -2.55 -15.69
CA GLY A 107 -11.71 -1.41 -15.95
C GLY A 107 -11.90 -0.45 -14.78
N LEU A 108 -11.31 -0.73 -13.61
CA LEU A 108 -11.38 0.12 -12.44
C LEU A 108 -10.13 0.97 -12.26
N ALA A 109 -10.32 2.19 -11.76
CA ALA A 109 -9.24 3.11 -11.45
C ALA A 109 -8.76 2.94 -10.00
N PHE A 110 -7.48 2.60 -9.82
CA PHE A 110 -6.83 2.47 -8.52
C PHE A 110 -5.77 3.56 -8.33
N VAL A 111 -5.53 3.93 -7.07
CA VAL A 111 -4.34 4.71 -6.69
C VAL A 111 -3.09 3.92 -7.13
N ALA A 112 -2.12 4.61 -7.75
CA ALA A 112 -0.84 4.01 -8.12
C ALA A 112 -0.12 3.39 -6.89
N PRO A 113 0.57 2.26 -7.04
CA PRO A 113 1.22 1.60 -5.91
C PRO A 113 2.25 2.49 -5.21
N GLU A 114 2.91 3.40 -5.92
CA GLU A 114 3.85 4.37 -5.34
C GLU A 114 3.13 5.37 -4.42
N ASP A 115 2.02 5.95 -4.89
CA ASP A 115 1.21 6.87 -4.10
C ASP A 115 0.60 6.17 -2.87
N LEU A 116 0.19 4.90 -3.03
CA LEU A 116 -0.38 4.11 -1.95
C LEU A 116 0.66 3.74 -0.88
N CYS A 117 1.88 3.37 -1.27
CA CYS A 117 2.99 3.18 -0.34
C CYS A 117 3.23 4.44 0.50
N LEU A 118 3.28 5.62 -0.12
CA LEU A 118 3.53 6.87 0.60
C LEU A 118 2.39 7.25 1.54
N ASP A 119 1.13 7.04 1.14
CA ASP A 119 -0.02 7.26 2.01
C ASP A 119 0.03 6.38 3.26
N LEU A 120 0.38 5.10 3.10
CA LEU A 120 0.55 4.16 4.22
C LEU A 120 1.72 4.55 5.13
N VAL A 121 2.84 4.98 4.56
CA VAL A 121 4.00 5.49 5.32
C VAL A 121 3.63 6.74 6.12
N GLU A 122 2.94 7.68 5.50
CA GLU A 122 2.55 8.95 6.13
C GLU A 122 1.57 8.74 7.27
N ARG A 123 0.57 7.88 7.06
CA ARG A 123 -0.56 7.66 7.99
C ARG A 123 -0.31 6.53 8.98
N ALA A 124 0.87 5.90 9.00
CA ALA A 124 1.16 4.76 9.86
C ALA A 124 0.93 5.08 11.36
N ARG A 125 -0.05 4.42 11.97
CA ARG A 125 -0.39 4.49 13.42
C ARG A 125 -0.18 3.17 14.16
N GLY A 126 0.31 2.14 13.48
CA GLY A 126 0.50 0.80 14.02
C GLY A 126 1.23 -0.09 13.03
N GLU A 127 1.14 -1.40 13.24
CA GLU A 127 1.93 -2.40 12.50
C GLU A 127 1.38 -2.71 11.10
N THR A 128 0.06 -2.57 10.87
CA THR A 128 -0.58 -2.92 9.60
C THR A 128 -0.04 -2.12 8.42
N SER A 129 0.08 -0.78 8.54
CA SER A 129 0.52 0.05 7.41
C SER A 129 1.96 -0.25 6.97
N PRO A 130 2.96 -0.34 7.88
CA PRO A 130 4.30 -0.83 7.54
C PRO A 130 4.30 -2.22 6.87
N ALA A 131 3.48 -3.15 7.36
CA ALA A 131 3.38 -4.49 6.77
C ALA A 131 2.82 -4.46 5.35
N GLU A 132 1.77 -3.68 5.09
CA GLU A 132 1.21 -3.50 3.75
C GLU A 132 2.20 -2.79 2.80
N VAL A 133 2.97 -1.81 3.29
CA VAL A 133 4.05 -1.19 2.49
C VAL A 133 5.09 -2.24 2.10
N ALA A 134 5.58 -3.04 3.06
CA ALA A 134 6.51 -4.13 2.77
C ALA A 134 5.92 -5.11 1.74
N ALA A 135 4.65 -5.47 1.88
CA ALA A 135 3.96 -6.38 0.98
C ALA A 135 3.86 -5.83 -0.45
N ILE A 136 3.51 -4.54 -0.61
CA ILE A 136 3.48 -3.88 -1.94
C ILE A 136 4.89 -3.83 -2.53
N LEU A 137 5.89 -3.41 -1.76
CA LEU A 137 7.26 -3.31 -2.23
C LEU A 137 7.78 -4.66 -2.72
N ILE A 138 7.53 -5.75 -1.98
CA ILE A 138 7.92 -7.11 -2.38
C ILE A 138 7.17 -7.54 -3.64
N ALA A 139 5.84 -7.46 -3.63
CA ALA A 139 5.00 -7.97 -4.72
C ALA A 139 5.14 -7.17 -6.02
N ARG A 140 5.47 -5.88 -5.94
CA ARG A 140 5.53 -4.96 -7.08
C ARG A 140 6.94 -4.47 -7.40
N ARG A 141 8.00 -5.00 -6.77
CA ARG A 141 9.39 -4.51 -6.89
C ARG A 141 9.84 -4.18 -8.32
N ALA A 142 9.47 -5.03 -9.29
CA ALA A 142 9.88 -4.91 -10.69
C ALA A 142 9.00 -3.95 -11.51
N ALA A 143 7.80 -3.64 -11.02
CA ALA A 143 6.82 -2.80 -11.68
C ALA A 143 6.68 -1.41 -11.05
N LEU A 144 7.35 -1.16 -9.92
CA LEU A 144 7.34 0.15 -9.27
C LEU A 144 8.14 1.18 -10.07
N ASP A 145 7.54 2.36 -10.26
CA ASP A 145 8.23 3.55 -10.76
C ASP A 145 9.03 4.19 -9.62
N TRP A 146 10.25 3.66 -9.42
CA TRP A 146 11.19 4.15 -8.42
C TRP A 146 11.50 5.66 -8.55
N PRO A 147 11.70 6.24 -9.74
CA PRO A 147 11.82 7.69 -9.90
C PRO A 147 10.63 8.48 -9.34
N VAL A 148 9.39 8.07 -9.64
CA VAL A 148 8.17 8.72 -9.13
C VAL A 148 8.08 8.59 -7.63
N LEU A 149 8.29 7.38 -7.09
CA LEU A 149 8.28 7.14 -5.64
C LEU A 149 9.30 8.02 -4.91
N LEU A 150 10.52 8.16 -5.45
CA LEU A 150 11.57 9.00 -4.88
C LEU A 150 11.16 10.48 -4.87
N ALA A 151 10.66 10.99 -6.01
CA ALA A 151 10.26 12.38 -6.15
C ALA A 151 9.11 12.73 -5.19
N GLN A 152 8.10 11.85 -5.10
CA GLN A 152 6.96 12.04 -4.20
C GLN A 152 7.37 11.90 -2.73
N ALA A 153 8.26 10.97 -2.37
CA ALA A 153 8.77 10.84 -1.01
C ALA A 153 9.49 12.12 -0.55
N GLY A 154 10.33 12.70 -1.41
CA GLY A 154 11.02 13.97 -1.13
C GLY A 154 10.07 15.14 -0.97
N GLN A 155 9.05 15.25 -1.84
CA GLN A 155 8.03 16.31 -1.75
C GLN A 155 7.21 16.25 -0.45
N ARG A 156 6.97 15.04 0.08
CA ARG A 156 6.18 14.82 1.29
C ARG A 156 7.02 14.76 2.57
N GLY A 157 8.34 14.87 2.48
CA GLY A 157 9.24 14.73 3.65
C GLY A 157 9.17 13.34 4.28
N LEU A 158 9.07 12.29 3.45
CA LEU A 158 8.91 10.90 3.88
C LEU A 158 10.17 10.05 3.61
N ALA A 159 11.29 10.66 3.21
CA ALA A 159 12.46 9.92 2.76
C ALA A 159 13.02 9.02 3.87
N ARG A 160 13.13 9.54 5.10
CA ARG A 160 13.61 8.78 6.26
C ARG A 160 12.74 7.57 6.58
N ARG A 161 11.41 7.75 6.61
CA ARG A 161 10.44 6.69 6.95
C ARG A 161 10.33 5.62 5.88
N LEU A 162 10.35 6.03 4.61
CA LEU A 162 10.35 5.08 3.50
C LEU A 162 11.67 4.30 3.43
N GLY A 163 12.80 5.00 3.64
CA GLY A 163 14.13 4.40 3.56
C GLY A 163 14.36 3.34 4.61
N VAL A 164 14.00 3.62 5.86
CA VAL A 164 14.13 2.64 6.95
C VAL A 164 13.27 1.40 6.69
N LEU A 165 12.09 1.54 6.11
CA LEU A 165 11.25 0.39 5.73
C LEU A 165 11.84 -0.43 4.60
N ILE A 166 12.32 0.21 3.53
CA ILE A 166 12.94 -0.48 2.40
C ILE A 166 14.15 -1.29 2.86
N GLU A 167 15.01 -0.72 3.69
CA GLU A 167 16.18 -1.42 4.20
C GLU A 167 15.80 -2.54 5.19
N ALA A 168 14.82 -2.31 6.08
CA ALA A 168 14.33 -3.36 6.98
C ALA A 168 13.71 -4.53 6.20
N THR A 169 12.90 -4.24 5.19
CA THR A 169 12.34 -5.28 4.30
C THR A 169 13.42 -5.98 3.48
N SER A 170 14.45 -5.28 2.99
CA SER A 170 15.58 -5.91 2.30
C SER A 170 16.38 -6.84 3.22
N MET A 171 16.58 -6.43 4.47
CA MET A 171 17.25 -7.23 5.50
C MET A 171 16.49 -8.53 5.80
N GLU A 172 15.18 -8.43 6.02
CA GLU A 172 14.32 -9.60 6.29
C GLU A 172 14.20 -10.52 5.05
N LEU A 173 14.20 -9.94 3.84
CA LEU A 173 14.18 -10.69 2.58
C LEU A 173 15.51 -11.38 2.27
N GLY A 174 16.63 -10.92 2.85
CA GLY A 174 17.97 -11.36 2.46
C GLY A 174 18.38 -10.97 1.04
N ALA A 175 17.71 -9.97 0.45
CA ALA A 175 17.97 -9.50 -0.91
C ALA A 175 17.61 -8.01 -1.06
N ASP A 176 18.25 -7.34 -2.03
CA ASP A 176 17.97 -5.95 -2.33
C ASP A 176 16.54 -5.77 -2.87
N LEU A 177 15.72 -5.01 -2.14
CA LEU A 177 14.34 -4.72 -2.54
C LEU A 177 14.26 -3.60 -3.58
N ALA A 178 15.13 -2.61 -3.46
CA ALA A 178 15.16 -1.41 -4.28
C ALA A 178 16.52 -1.25 -4.96
N PRO A 179 16.60 -0.62 -6.15
CA PRO A 179 17.87 -0.34 -6.80
C PRO A 179 18.81 0.48 -5.91
N ALA A 180 20.11 0.16 -5.92
CA ALA A 180 21.11 0.86 -5.10
C ALA A 180 21.14 2.38 -5.34
N TRP A 181 20.88 2.84 -6.57
CA TRP A 181 20.80 4.27 -6.88
C TRP A 181 19.62 4.95 -6.17
N PHE A 182 18.50 4.26 -5.99
CA PHE A 182 17.31 4.79 -5.33
C PHE A 182 17.60 5.00 -3.85
N VAL A 183 18.17 4.00 -3.18
CA VAL A 183 18.54 4.07 -1.75
C VAL A 183 19.52 5.22 -1.50
N ARG A 184 20.58 5.35 -2.33
CA ARG A 184 21.52 6.49 -2.22
C ARG A 184 20.86 7.85 -2.40
N ARG A 185 19.92 7.98 -3.34
CA ARG A 185 19.20 9.25 -3.55
C ARG A 185 18.24 9.55 -2.40
N LEU A 186 17.60 8.53 -1.85
CA LEU A 186 16.70 8.68 -0.71
C LEU A 186 17.46 9.11 0.55
N HIS A 187 18.67 8.60 0.78
CA HIS A 187 19.58 9.10 1.84
C HIS A 187 19.87 10.59 1.68
N ARG A 188 20.22 11.06 0.48
CA ARG A 188 20.46 12.49 0.23
C ARG A 188 19.23 13.37 0.49
N LEU A 189 18.03 12.87 0.19
CA LEU A 189 16.79 13.58 0.54
C LEU A 189 16.60 13.64 2.06
N ALA A 190 16.83 12.52 2.75
CA ALA A 190 16.71 12.41 4.21
C ALA A 190 17.69 13.35 4.97
N GLU A 191 18.90 13.57 4.45
CA GLU A 191 19.86 14.53 4.98
C GLU A 191 19.36 15.98 4.92
N GLY A 192 18.56 16.32 3.89
CA GLY A 192 17.95 17.64 3.74
C GLY A 192 16.64 17.83 4.53
N GLU A 193 16.04 16.76 5.05
CA GLU A 193 14.87 16.84 5.92
C GLU A 193 15.25 17.38 7.30
N LEU A 194 14.46 18.31 7.84
CA LEU A 194 14.67 18.88 9.17
C LEU A 194 14.82 17.76 10.22
N SER A 195 15.96 17.76 10.91
CA SER A 195 16.30 16.77 11.95
C SER A 195 15.40 16.94 13.17
N GLY A 196 14.24 16.30 13.13
CA GLY A 196 13.47 15.93 14.32
C GLY A 196 13.60 14.42 14.52
N ASP A 197 13.77 13.96 15.76
CA ASP A 197 13.62 12.56 16.09
C ASP A 197 12.18 12.12 15.80
N GLN A 198 11.96 11.50 14.64
CA GLN A 198 10.64 11.03 14.24
C GLN A 198 10.42 9.61 14.73
N ASP A 199 9.41 9.41 15.58
CA ASP A 199 8.93 8.06 15.89
C ASP A 199 8.25 7.47 14.65
N TYR A 200 8.59 6.22 14.30
CA TYR A 200 7.95 5.50 13.20
C TYR A 200 7.71 4.01 13.53
N PRO A 201 6.50 3.48 13.34
CA PRO A 201 5.25 4.22 13.11
C PRO A 201 4.91 5.12 14.32
N VAL A 202 3.97 6.06 14.14
CA VAL A 202 3.56 6.98 15.22
C VAL A 202 2.65 6.24 16.20
N VAL A 203 3.23 5.55 17.19
CA VAL A 203 2.51 4.75 18.19
C VAL A 203 2.32 5.54 19.48
N ARG A 204 1.08 5.61 20.00
CA ARG A 204 0.71 6.40 21.18
C ARG A 204 1.00 5.75 22.55
N ARG A 205 1.44 4.48 22.64
CA ARG A 205 1.65 3.77 23.93
C ARG A 205 2.91 2.90 23.97
N ARG A 206 3.38 2.70 25.22
CA ARG A 206 4.66 2.13 25.67
C ARG A 206 4.89 0.68 25.21
N ALA A 207 5.89 0.47 24.37
CA ALA A 207 6.74 -0.73 24.39
C ALA A 207 8.11 -0.38 23.77
N PRO A 208 9.24 -0.70 24.44
CA PRO A 208 10.55 -0.57 23.85
C PRO A 208 10.89 -1.86 23.11
N ILE A 209 10.83 -1.85 21.78
CA ILE A 209 11.58 -2.80 20.96
C ILE A 209 12.18 -2.00 19.80
N GLU A 210 13.44 -1.60 19.95
CA GLU A 210 14.26 -1.17 18.83
C GLU A 210 14.77 -2.41 18.13
N THR A 211 14.01 -2.86 17.13
CA THR A 211 14.28 -4.12 16.45
C THR A 211 15.33 -3.99 15.34
N TYR A 212 15.53 -2.76 14.84
CA TYR A 212 16.53 -2.46 13.81
C TYR A 212 17.37 -1.24 14.22
N PRO A 213 18.18 -1.31 15.29
CA PRO A 213 18.87 -0.14 15.86
C PRO A 213 19.87 0.49 14.89
N THR A 214 20.54 -0.33 14.07
CA THR A 214 21.48 0.15 13.04
C THR A 214 20.78 0.93 11.93
N LEU A 215 19.61 0.45 11.48
CA LEU A 215 18.80 1.12 10.47
C LEU A 215 18.15 2.40 11.02
N ALA A 216 17.61 2.33 12.24
CA ALA A 216 17.05 3.48 12.96
C ALA A 216 18.06 4.62 13.06
N LYS A 217 19.29 4.31 13.51
CA LYS A 217 20.39 5.28 13.57
C LYS A 217 20.77 5.83 12.19
N ARG A 218 20.88 4.98 11.18
CA ARG A 218 21.28 5.37 9.82
C ARG A 218 20.30 6.36 9.20
N TRP A 219 19.01 6.13 9.37
CA TRP A 219 17.95 6.98 8.80
C TRP A 219 17.52 8.12 9.72
N GLY A 220 18.06 8.22 10.94
CA GLY A 220 17.67 9.23 11.92
C GLY A 220 16.18 9.14 12.27
N VAL A 221 15.69 7.93 12.51
CA VAL A 221 14.30 7.60 12.85
C VAL A 221 14.28 6.76 14.13
N ARG A 222 13.37 7.04 15.05
CA ARG A 222 13.09 6.16 16.20
C ARG A 222 12.15 5.06 15.75
N LEU A 223 12.71 3.97 15.26
CA LEU A 223 11.95 2.86 14.70
C LEU A 223 11.36 1.96 15.81
N ARG A 224 10.04 1.92 15.89
CA ARG A 224 9.25 1.09 16.81
C ARG A 224 8.49 0.02 16.05
N LEU A 225 9.23 -0.79 15.31
CA LEU A 225 8.68 -1.80 14.42
C LEU A 225 9.26 -3.18 14.76
N PRO A 226 8.49 -4.08 15.37
CA PRO A 226 8.94 -5.44 15.67
C PRO A 226 9.32 -6.24 14.40
N HIS A 227 10.22 -7.23 14.55
CA HIS A 227 10.65 -8.11 13.46
C HIS A 227 9.46 -8.80 12.78
N HIS A 228 8.49 -9.28 13.57
CA HIS A 228 7.35 -10.05 13.05
C HIS A 228 6.49 -9.28 12.04
N VAL A 229 6.49 -7.95 12.10
CA VAL A 229 5.66 -7.12 11.21
C VAL A 229 6.12 -7.24 9.75
N ILE A 230 7.43 -7.25 9.51
CA ILE A 230 8.00 -7.42 8.18
C ILE A 230 8.30 -8.91 7.91
N GLY A 231 8.88 -9.61 8.89
CA GLY A 231 9.27 -11.00 8.76
C GLY A 231 8.10 -11.93 8.38
N LYS A 232 6.89 -11.68 8.92
CA LYS A 232 5.70 -12.44 8.51
C LYS A 232 5.32 -12.20 7.06
N VAL A 233 5.38 -10.96 6.59
CA VAL A 233 5.09 -10.60 5.19
C VAL A 233 6.06 -11.31 4.26
N VAL A 234 7.36 -11.27 4.57
CA VAL A 234 8.40 -11.94 3.80
C VAL A 234 8.18 -13.45 3.78
N LEU A 235 7.94 -14.07 4.93
CA LEU A 235 7.67 -15.50 5.04
C LEU A 235 6.47 -15.91 4.18
N ASP A 236 5.36 -15.21 4.32
CA ASP A 236 4.11 -15.53 3.62
C ASP A 236 4.27 -15.34 2.10
N LEU A 237 4.87 -14.24 1.64
CA LEU A 237 5.01 -13.96 0.19
C LEU A 237 6.12 -14.80 -0.48
N SER A 238 7.15 -15.19 0.26
CA SER A 238 8.22 -16.06 -0.27
C SER A 238 7.72 -17.49 -0.45
N ALA A 239 6.80 -17.97 0.41
CA ALA A 239 6.21 -19.30 0.27
C ALA A 239 5.33 -19.47 -0.98
N HIS A 240 4.70 -18.38 -1.45
CA HIS A 240 3.84 -18.38 -2.64
C HIS A 240 4.61 -18.10 -3.94
N SER A 241 5.83 -17.55 -3.80
CA SER A 241 6.78 -17.46 -4.89
C SER A 241 7.47 -18.83 -4.98
N GLY A 242 6.84 -19.80 -5.66
CA GLY A 242 7.46 -21.11 -5.91
C GLY A 242 8.92 -20.97 -6.38
N PRO A 243 9.77 -21.99 -6.20
CA PRO A 243 11.21 -21.87 -6.42
C PRO A 243 11.42 -21.20 -7.78
N VAL A 244 11.99 -20.01 -7.75
CA VAL A 244 12.42 -19.30 -8.95
C VAL A 244 13.39 -20.27 -9.61
N LEU A 245 12.92 -20.96 -10.65
CA LEU A 245 13.75 -21.77 -11.52
C LEU A 245 14.89 -20.85 -11.92
N GLN A 246 16.06 -21.11 -11.32
CA GLN A 246 17.30 -20.47 -11.71
C GLN A 246 17.39 -20.69 -13.21
N SER A 247 17.26 -19.61 -13.96
CA SER A 247 17.46 -19.60 -15.40
C SER A 247 18.82 -20.27 -15.64
N ALA A 248 18.76 -21.45 -16.25
CA ALA A 248 19.93 -22.22 -16.62
C ALA A 248 20.89 -21.29 -17.37
N GLU A 249 22.13 -21.21 -16.88
CA GLU A 249 23.19 -20.53 -17.59
C GLU A 249 23.25 -21.11 -19.01
N PRO A 250 23.31 -20.29 -20.06
CA PRO A 250 23.55 -20.80 -21.40
C PRO A 250 24.93 -21.48 -21.38
N CYS A 251 24.92 -22.79 -21.53
CA CYS A 251 26.11 -23.59 -21.75
C CYS A 251 26.69 -23.14 -23.10
N VAL A 252 27.64 -22.20 -23.06
CA VAL A 252 28.42 -21.80 -24.23
C VAL A 252 29.38 -22.94 -24.52
N SER A 253 28.91 -23.93 -25.28
CA SER A 253 29.78 -24.90 -25.92
C SER A 253 30.53 -24.18 -27.05
N GLY A 254 31.80 -23.91 -26.80
CA GLY A 254 32.74 -23.48 -27.83
C GLY A 254 32.84 -24.53 -28.92
N ILE A 255 32.47 -24.15 -30.15
CA ILE A 255 32.85 -24.87 -31.36
C ILE A 255 34.25 -24.38 -31.72
N LYS A 256 35.22 -25.30 -31.68
CA LYS A 256 36.48 -25.19 -32.42
C LYS A 256 36.28 -25.69 -33.84
#